data_AF-A0A1V5L0H5-F1
#
_entry.id   AF-A0A1V5L0H5-F1
#
_cell.length_a   1.000
_cell.length_b   1.000
_cell.length_c   1.000
_cell.angle_alpha   90.00
_cell.angle_beta   90.00
_cell.angle_gamma   90.00
#
_symmetry.space_group_name_H-M   'P 1'
#
loop_
_entity.id
_entity.type
_entity.pdbx_description
1 polymer ?
#
loop_
_entity_poly.entity_id
_entity_poly.type
_entity_poly.pdbx_seq_one_letter_code
_entity_poly.pdbx_strand_id
1 'polypeptide(L)' 'MKTSLFDWAYHQGLSLGQLSEMTGYAREHLSRVKHGRWPITEQFVARIVFRLGDWAREMFYDEDEEQDVK' A
#
# COMPACT_ATOMS: atom_id res chain seq x y z
N MET A 1 1.60 2.82 15.92
CA MET A 1 2.48 2.56 14.76
C MET A 1 1.60 2.50 13.54
N LYS A 2 1.81 3.38 12.55
CA LYS A 2 1.13 3.31 11.25
C LYS A 2 1.47 1.96 10.62
N THR A 3 0.47 1.18 10.26
CA THR A 3 0.67 -0.12 9.61
C THR A 3 0.79 0.11 8.11
N SER A 4 1.97 -0.13 7.53
CA SER A 4 2.12 -0.07 6.07
C SER A 4 1.41 -1.25 5.39
N LEU A 5 1.16 -1.16 4.08
CA LEU A 5 0.64 -2.28 3.28
C LEU A 5 1.42 -3.59 3.52
N PHE A 6 2.74 -3.52 3.62
CA PHE A 6 3.59 -4.69 3.78
C PHE A 6 3.60 -5.23 5.22
N ASP A 7 3.44 -4.36 6.21
CA ASP A 7 3.29 -4.77 7.61
C ASP A 7 1.93 -5.44 7.83
N TRP A 8 0.87 -4.86 7.26
CA TRP A 8 -0.46 -5.47 7.27
C TRP A 8 -0.42 -6.84 6.62
N ALA A 9 0.15 -6.96 5.41
CA ALA A 9 0.26 -8.23 4.71
C ALA A 9 1.03 -9.26 5.55
N TYR A 10 2.12 -8.84 6.20
CA TYR A 10 2.89 -9.70 7.11
C TYR A 10 2.04 -10.19 8.30
N HIS A 11 1.29 -9.31 8.96
CA HIS A 11 0.41 -9.67 10.07
C HIS A 11 -0.74 -10.58 9.67
N GLN A 12 -1.23 -10.47 8.44
CA GLN A 12 -2.24 -11.37 7.87
C GLN A 12 -1.64 -12.72 7.40
N GLY A 13 -0.32 -12.92 7.50
CA GLY A 13 0.36 -14.12 7.00
C GLY A 13 0.40 -14.20 5.47
N LEU A 14 0.22 -13.08 4.77
CA LEU A 14 0.21 -13.01 3.32
C LEU A 14 1.63 -12.95 2.76
N SER A 15 1.90 -13.85 1.81
CA SER A 15 3.11 -13.78 1.00
C SER A 15 3.03 -12.65 -0.02
N LEU A 16 4.20 -12.23 -0.53
CA LEU A 16 4.31 -11.29 -1.66
C LEU A 16 3.62 -11.81 -2.93
N GLY A 17 3.47 -13.13 -3.09
CA GLY A 17 2.73 -13.73 -4.19
C GLY A 17 1.21 -13.52 -4.04
N GLN A 18 0.67 -13.81 -2.86
CA GLN A 18 -0.75 -13.54 -2.57
C GLN A 18 -1.07 -12.05 -2.67
N LEU A 19 -0.19 -11.18 -2.15
CA LEU A 19 -0.36 -9.73 -2.28
C LEU A 19 -0.34 -9.28 -3.76
N SER A 20 0.47 -9.93 -4.60
CA SER A 20 0.52 -9.69 -6.04
C SER A 20 -0.82 -10.02 -6.71
N GLU A 21 -1.42 -11.16 -6.38
CA GLU A 21 -2.74 -11.57 -6.88
C GLU A 21 -3.85 -10.62 -6.43
N MET A 22 -3.85 -10.24 -5.15
CA MET A 22 -4.87 -9.34 -4.58
C MET A 22 -4.81 -7.94 -5.20
N THR A 23 -3.60 -7.39 -5.35
CA THR A 23 -3.40 -6.00 -5.79
C THR A 23 -3.29 -5.85 -7.31
N GLY A 24 -3.01 -6.94 -8.04
CA GLY A 24 -2.73 -6.92 -9.46
C GLY A 24 -1.40 -6.25 -9.84
N TYR A 25 -0.49 -6.04 -8.88
CA TYR A 25 0.89 -5.67 -9.15
C TYR A 25 1.77 -6.89 -9.26
N ALA A 26 2.76 -6.88 -10.15
CA ALA A 26 3.75 -7.94 -10.20
C ALA A 26 4.53 -8.04 -8.88
N ARG A 27 4.87 -9.26 -8.46
CA ARG A 27 5.66 -9.51 -7.24
C ARG A 27 6.97 -8.72 -7.20
N GLU A 28 7.64 -8.56 -8.34
CA GLU A 28 8.86 -7.77 -8.44
C GLU A 28 8.61 -6.28 -8.19
N HIS A 29 7.51 -5.73 -8.72
CA HIS A 29 7.11 -4.35 -8.45
C HIS A 29 6.90 -4.14 -6.94
N LEU A 30 6.10 -5.01 -6.31
CA LEU A 30 5.84 -4.94 -4.88
C LEU A 30 7.12 -5.07 -4.04
N SER A 31 8.06 -5.93 -4.44
CA SER A 31 9.37 -6.06 -3.79
C SER A 31 10.18 -4.77 -3.89
N ARG A 32 10.24 -4.13 -5.07
CA ARG A 32 10.96 -2.87 -5.26
C ARG A 32 10.37 -1.73 -4.42
N VAL A 33 9.05 -1.65 -4.31
CA VAL A 33 8.37 -0.68 -3.44
C VAL A 33 8.64 -0.97 -1.96
N LYS A 34 8.51 -2.24 -1.52
CA LYS A 34 8.81 -2.66 -0.14
C LYS A 34 10.22 -2.29 0.31
N HIS A 35 11.19 -2.40 -0.59
CA HIS A 35 12.59 -2.08 -0.31
C HIS A 35 12.97 -0.62 -0.60
N GLY A 36 11.98 0.26 -0.84
CA GLY A 36 12.22 1.69 -1.07
C GLY A 36 12.96 2.00 -2.38
N ARG A 37 13.05 1.03 -3.31
CA ARG A 37 13.70 1.24 -4.61
C ARG A 37 12.81 2.00 -5.57
N TRP A 38 11.50 1.80 -5.47
CA TRP A 38 10.48 2.51 -6.24
C TRP A 38 9.55 3.30 -5.31
N PRO A 39 9.18 4.54 -5.66
CA PRO A 39 8.32 5.37 -4.83
C PRO A 39 6.89 4.82 -4.80
N ILE A 40 6.20 5.09 -3.69
CA ILE A 40 4.74 4.93 -3.61
C ILE A 40 4.11 6.11 -4.36
N THR A 41 3.40 5.85 -5.44
CA THR A 41 2.73 6.86 -6.27
C THR A 41 1.23 6.89 -6.01
N GLU A 42 0.53 7.96 -6.38
CA GLU A 42 -0.94 8.01 -6.32
C GLU A 42 -1.58 6.86 -7.11
N GLN A 43 -1.02 6.49 -8.27
CA GLN A 43 -1.51 5.36 -9.04
C GLN A 43 -1.30 4.02 -8.31
N PHE A 44 -0.18 3.88 -7.58
CA PHE A 44 0.05 2.75 -6.71
C PHE A 44 -1.07 2.66 -5.67
N VAL A 45 -1.28 3.72 -4.89
CA VAL A 45 -2.28 3.78 -3.83
C VAL A 45 -3.69 3.57 -4.35
N ALA A 46 -4.08 4.25 -5.43
CA ALA A 46 -5.40 4.14 -6.03
C ALA A 46 -5.72 2.70 -6.45
N ARG A 47 -4.75 1.96 -7.01
CA ARG A 47 -4.95 0.54 -7.35
C ARG A 47 -5.10 -0.32 -6.10
N ILE A 48 -4.30 -0.11 -5.06
CA ILE A 48 -4.42 -0.84 -3.80
C ILE A 48 -5.81 -0.62 -3.21
N VAL A 49 -6.25 0.62 -3.09
CA VAL A 49 -7.57 1.00 -2.58
C VAL A 49 -8.69 0.39 -3.42
N PHE A 50 -8.59 0.47 -4.75
CA PHE A 50 -9.57 -0.12 -5.66
C PHE A 50 -9.70 -1.65 -5.47
N ARG A 51 -8.60 -2.33 -5.15
CA ARG A 51 -8.56 -3.79 -5.03
C ARG A 51 -8.90 -4.31 -3.63
N LEU A 52 -8.45 -3.63 -2.59
CA LEU A 52 -8.58 -4.06 -1.21
C LEU A 52 -9.77 -3.41 -0.49
N GLY A 53 -10.17 -2.21 -0.91
CA GLY A 53 -11.22 -1.41 -0.29
C GLY A 53 -10.70 -0.08 0.27
N ASP A 54 -11.63 0.80 0.64
CA ASP A 54 -11.32 2.17 1.06
C ASP A 54 -10.47 2.25 2.34
N TRP A 55 -10.65 1.28 3.25
CA TRP A 55 -9.85 1.10 4.47
C TRP A 55 -8.34 1.01 4.20
N ALA A 56 -7.93 0.55 3.02
CA ALA A 56 -6.51 0.47 2.67
C ALA A 56 -5.86 1.86 2.48
N ARG A 57 -6.65 2.93 2.34
CA ARG A 57 -6.17 4.31 2.22
C ARG A 57 -5.40 4.75 3.47
N GLU A 58 -5.84 4.32 4.64
CA GLU A 58 -5.24 4.62 5.96
C GLU A 58 -3.79 4.11 6.07
N MET A 59 -3.38 3.15 5.23
CA MET A 59 -1.99 2.66 5.21
C MET A 59 -1.01 3.60 4.54
N PHE A 60 -1.49 4.58 3.78
CA PHE A 60 -0.68 5.45 2.94
C PHE A 60 -0.69 6.91 3.41
N TYR A 61 -1.85 7.41 3.84
CA TYR A 61 -2.01 8.79 4.31
C TYR A 61 -2.08 8.82 5.83
N ASP A 62 -1.50 9.84 6.46
CA ASP A 62 -1.76 10.13 7.86
C ASP A 62 -3.02 11.00 7.92
N GLU A 63 -3.92 10.75 8.87
CA GLU A 63 -5.14 11.55 9.06
C GLU A 63 -4.85 13.03 9.35
N ASP A 64 -3.59 13.38 9.64
CA ASP A 64 -3.12 14.72 10.01
C ASP A 64 -2.68 15.61 8.83
N GLU A 65 -2.72 15.14 7.58
CA GLU A 65 -2.63 16.04 6.41
C GLU A 65 -4.01 16.64 6.11
N GLU A 66 -4.62 17.29 7.11
CA GLU A 66 -5.55 18.38 6.85
C GLU A 66 -4.77 19.41 6.03
N GLN A 67 -5.12 19.51 4.75
CA GLN A 67 -4.59 20.53 3.87
C GLN A 67 -4.78 21.88 4.55
N ASP A 68 -3.68 22.50 4.94
CA ASP A 68 -3.59 23.89 5.38
C ASP A 68 -3.93 24.76 4.14
N VAL A 69 -5.23 24.82 3.80
CA VAL A 69 -5.79 25.72 2.81
C VAL A 69 -5.82 27.09 3.46
N LYS A 70 -4.74 27.83 3.30
CA LYS A 70 -4.72 29.29 3.45
C LYS A 70 -5.12 29.97 2.15
#